data_AF-A0A378YV30-F1
#
_entry.id   AF-A0A378YV30-F1
#
_cell.length_a   1.000
_cell.length_b   1.000
_cell.length_c   1.000
_cell.angle_alpha   90.00
_cell.angle_beta   90.00
_cell.angle_gamma   90.00
#
_symmetry.space_group_name_H-M   'P 1'
#
loop_
_entity.id
_entity.type
_entity.pdbx_description
1 polymer ?
#
loop_
_entity_poly.entity_id
_entity_poly.type
_entity_poly.pdbx_seq_one_letter_code
_entity_poly.pdbx_strand_id
1 'polypeptide(L)'
;MPLVADLNALVAAPGGVDDLECVVTYILTVGNTSDSDLGPVVDRLGPEVKEVIVTAAEQLRAEGEARGEARGEARGRAELLLEQLTFKFGPLAAEVEVAVRGAEAARLRVWAARVLTADRIDAVFE
;
A
#
# COMPACT_ATOMS: atom_id res chain seq x y z
N MET A 1 10.25 -31.78 6.67
CA MET A 1 9.64 -31.10 5.50
C MET A 1 10.72 -30.89 4.47
N PRO A 2 10.53 -31.33 3.22
CA PRO A 2 11.55 -31.25 2.17
C PRO A 2 12.01 -29.80 1.90
N LEU A 3 11.08 -28.84 1.91
CA LEU A 3 11.34 -27.42 1.59
C LEU A 3 12.42 -26.72 2.44
N VAL A 4 12.58 -27.08 3.72
CA VAL A 4 13.60 -26.43 4.59
C VAL A 4 15.02 -26.84 4.16
N ALA A 5 15.20 -28.10 3.76
CA ALA A 5 16.48 -28.57 3.24
C ALA A 5 16.78 -27.95 1.87
N ASP A 6 15.75 -27.78 1.03
CA ASP A 6 15.88 -27.16 -0.28
C ASP A 6 16.25 -25.67 -0.19
N LEU A 7 15.66 -24.92 0.75
CA LEU A 7 16.01 -23.50 1.00
C LEU A 7 17.44 -23.34 1.51
N ASN A 8 17.89 -24.21 2.41
CA ASN A 8 19.28 -24.18 2.90
C ASN A 8 20.27 -24.57 1.79
N ALA A 9 19.91 -25.55 0.94
CA ALA A 9 20.73 -25.93 -0.21
C ALA A 9 20.78 -24.82 -1.28
N LEU A 10 19.70 -24.05 -1.43
CA LEU A 10 19.64 -22.88 -2.30
C LEU A 10 20.65 -21.81 -1.85
N VAL A 11 20.65 -21.44 -0.56
CA VAL A 11 21.61 -20.46 -0.01
C VAL A 11 23.06 -20.90 -0.15
N ALA A 12 23.34 -22.20 -0.03
CA ALA A 12 24.68 -22.73 -0.18
C ALA A 12 25.21 -22.68 -1.63
N ALA A 13 24.36 -22.44 -2.62
CA ALA A 13 24.75 -22.31 -4.02
C ALA A 13 25.37 -20.91 -4.31
N PRO A 14 26.23 -20.77 -5.34
CA PRO A 14 26.72 -19.47 -5.77
C PRO A 14 25.56 -18.57 -6.22
N GLY A 15 25.40 -17.40 -5.61
CA GLY A 15 24.24 -16.51 -5.86
C GLY A 15 22.95 -16.92 -5.13
N GLY A 16 23.03 -17.94 -4.27
CA GLY A 16 21.88 -18.53 -3.60
C GLY A 16 21.08 -17.60 -2.69
N VAL A 17 21.71 -16.55 -2.18
CA VAL A 17 21.05 -15.53 -1.34
C VAL A 17 20.10 -14.66 -2.18
N ASP A 18 20.53 -14.23 -3.37
CA ASP A 18 19.69 -13.43 -4.29
C ASP A 18 18.51 -14.26 -4.81
N ASP A 19 18.75 -15.53 -5.12
CA ASP A 19 17.71 -16.47 -5.54
C ASP A 19 16.70 -16.72 -4.41
N LEU A 20 17.18 -16.86 -3.17
CA LEU A 20 16.35 -17.00 -1.99
C LEU A 20 15.50 -15.74 -1.76
N GLU A 21 16.10 -14.55 -1.87
CA GLU A 21 15.39 -13.28 -1.74
C GLU A 21 14.24 -13.18 -2.73
N CYS A 22 14.45 -13.59 -3.98
CA CYS A 22 13.41 -13.61 -5.02
C CYS A 22 12.25 -14.56 -4.66
N VAL A 23 12.57 -15.79 -4.23
CA VAL A 23 11.56 -16.79 -3.83
C VAL A 23 10.76 -16.34 -2.61
N VAL A 24 11.45 -15.85 -1.59
CA VAL A 24 10.83 -15.34 -0.36
C VAL A 24 9.92 -14.16 -0.67
N THR A 25 10.39 -13.19 -1.46
CA THR A 25 9.60 -12.03 -1.87
C THR A 25 8.35 -12.46 -2.63
N TYR A 26 8.46 -13.43 -3.55
CA TYR A 26 7.30 -13.95 -4.28
C TYR A 26 6.28 -14.62 -3.34
N ILE A 27 6.74 -15.48 -2.43
CA ILE A 27 5.87 -16.16 -1.45
C ILE A 27 5.16 -15.14 -0.56
N LEU A 28 5.86 -14.13 -0.04
CA LEU A 28 5.28 -13.11 0.83
C LEU A 28 4.35 -12.14 0.09
N THR A 29 4.55 -11.94 -1.21
CA THR A 29 3.72 -11.02 -2.02
C THR A 29 2.48 -11.69 -2.61
N VAL A 30 2.60 -12.96 -3.03
CA VAL A 30 1.54 -13.70 -3.75
C VAL A 30 0.90 -14.78 -2.90
N GLY A 31 1.68 -15.42 -2.02
CA GLY A 31 1.17 -16.38 -1.05
C GLY A 31 0.43 -15.61 0.03
N ASN A 32 -0.89 -15.75 0.06
CA ASN A 32 -1.77 -15.16 1.07
C ASN A 32 -1.59 -15.86 2.45
N THR A 33 -0.35 -16.03 2.88
CA THR A 33 0.09 -16.84 4.02
C THR A 33 0.21 -15.92 5.24
N SER A 34 -0.47 -16.28 6.33
CA SER A 34 -0.44 -15.47 7.54
C SER A 34 0.88 -15.63 8.30
N ASP A 35 1.27 -14.61 9.06
CA ASP A 35 2.45 -14.62 9.94
C ASP A 35 2.46 -15.85 10.88
N SER A 36 1.27 -16.25 11.33
CA SER A 36 1.01 -17.43 12.17
C SER A 36 1.36 -18.76 11.51
N ASP A 37 1.31 -18.85 10.19
CA ASP A 37 1.61 -20.08 9.45
C ASP A 37 3.11 -20.21 9.12
N LEU A 38 3.83 -19.08 9.06
CA LEU A 38 5.25 -19.02 8.69
C LEU A 38 6.19 -19.15 9.89
N GLY A 39 5.76 -18.76 11.09
CA GLY A 39 6.58 -18.79 12.31
C GLY A 39 7.34 -20.11 12.54
N PRO A 40 6.67 -21.28 12.52
CA PRO A 40 7.33 -22.56 12.72
C PRO A 40 8.32 -22.94 11.61
N VAL A 41 8.21 -22.37 10.41
CA VAL A 41 9.16 -22.61 9.31
C VAL A 41 10.37 -21.71 9.50
N VAL A 42 10.15 -20.42 9.78
CA VAL A 42 11.22 -19.43 10.02
C VAL A 42 12.14 -19.84 11.16
N ASP A 43 11.60 -20.41 12.25
CA ASP A 43 12.40 -20.86 13.40
C ASP A 43 13.30 -22.07 13.11
N ARG A 44 13.05 -22.79 12.00
CA ARG A 44 13.84 -23.95 11.57
C ARG A 44 14.86 -23.62 10.48
N LEU A 45 14.91 -22.38 10.02
CA LEU A 45 15.83 -21.92 8.99
C LEU A 45 17.15 -21.46 9.61
N GLY A 46 18.24 -21.58 8.85
CA GLY A 46 19.54 -21.04 9.26
C GLY A 46 19.49 -19.51 9.40
N PRO A 47 20.43 -18.91 10.17
CA PRO A 47 20.45 -17.47 10.43
C PRO A 47 20.48 -16.63 9.14
N GLU A 48 21.18 -17.09 8.11
CA GLU A 48 21.29 -16.44 6.79
C GLU A 48 19.92 -16.34 6.09
N VAL A 49 19.14 -17.43 6.09
CA VAL A 49 17.81 -17.45 5.49
C VAL A 49 16.83 -16.59 6.29
N LYS A 50 16.95 -16.62 7.63
CA LYS A 50 16.10 -15.82 8.52
C LYS A 50 16.31 -14.32 8.31
N GLU A 51 17.55 -13.89 8.10
CA GLU A 51 17.87 -12.49 7.82
C GLU A 51 17.19 -12.01 6.52
N VAL A 52 17.32 -12.78 5.43
CA VAL A 52 16.66 -12.48 4.14
C VAL A 52 15.13 -12.35 4.29
N ILE A 53 14.50 -13.25 5.05
CA ILE A 53 13.04 -13.20 5.28
C ILE A 53 12.64 -11.96 6.08
N VAL A 54 13.39 -11.62 7.13
CA VAL A 54 13.09 -10.45 7.97
C VAL A 54 13.23 -9.17 7.16
N THR A 55 14.31 -9.02 6.39
CA THR A 55 14.52 -7.84 5.53
C THR A 55 13.40 -7.69 4.49
N ALA A 56 13.02 -8.78 3.82
CA ALA A 56 11.91 -8.75 2.86
C ALA A 56 10.58 -8.37 3.52
N ALA A 57 10.30 -8.90 4.72
CA ALA A 57 9.09 -8.57 5.47
C ALA A 57 9.06 -7.10 5.94
N GLU A 58 10.18 -6.56 6.40
CA GLU A 58 10.30 -5.15 6.80
C GLU A 58 10.07 -4.21 5.60
N GLN A 59 10.64 -4.53 4.44
CA GLN A 59 10.42 -3.76 3.22
C GLN A 59 8.95 -3.77 2.80
N LEU A 60 8.31 -4.94 2.76
CA LEU A 60 6.89 -5.07 2.43
C LEU A 60 6.00 -4.29 3.41
N ARG A 61 6.36 -4.31 4.69
CA ARG A 61 5.64 -3.54 5.72
C ARG A 61 5.79 -2.04 5.50
N ALA A 62 7.01 -1.55 5.25
CA ALA A 62 7.26 -0.15 4.96
C ALA A 62 6.52 0.33 3.70
N GLU A 63 6.50 -0.48 2.63
CA GLU A 63 5.71 -0.20 1.44
C GLU A 63 4.21 -0.17 1.73
N GLY A 64 3.72 -1.11 2.54
CA GLY A 64 2.32 -1.17 2.98
C GLY A 64 1.91 0.07 3.77
N GLU A 65 2.74 0.49 4.72
CA GLU A 65 2.53 1.70 5.53
C GLU A 65 2.52 2.95 4.64
N ALA A 66 3.49 3.11 3.75
CA ALA A 66 3.56 4.24 2.83
C ALA A 66 2.34 4.30 1.88
N ARG A 67 1.91 3.15 1.32
CA ARG A 67 0.69 3.08 0.49
C ARG A 67 -0.56 3.37 1.32
N GLY A 68 -0.60 2.91 2.57
CA GLY A 68 -1.69 3.15 3.50
C GLY A 68 -1.83 4.63 3.84
N GLU A 69 -0.73 5.29 4.17
CA GLU A 69 -0.67 6.72 4.46
C GLU A 69 -1.11 7.56 3.26
N ALA A 70 -0.59 7.27 2.05
CA ALA A 70 -1.00 7.96 0.83
C ALA A 70 -2.50 7.81 0.54
N ARG A 71 -3.06 6.60 0.72
CA ARG A 71 -4.51 6.35 0.56
C ARG A 71 -5.32 7.08 1.63
N GLY A 72 -4.85 7.09 2.88
CA GLY A 72 -5.48 7.78 4.00
C GLY A 72 -5.53 9.30 3.79
N GLU A 73 -4.43 9.89 3.33
CA GLU A 73 -4.33 11.32 3.01
C GLU A 73 -5.30 11.70 1.89
N ALA A 74 -5.34 10.93 0.79
CA ALA A 74 -6.27 11.16 -0.31
C ALA A 74 -7.73 11.06 0.17
N ARG A 75 -8.07 10.00 0.92
CA ARG A 75 -9.42 9.80 1.46
C ARG A 75 -9.85 10.95 2.38
N GLY A 76 -9.01 11.34 3.33
CA GLY A 76 -9.32 12.43 4.25
C GLY A 76 -9.52 13.77 3.54
N ARG A 77 -8.70 14.06 2.51
CA ARG A 77 -8.89 15.25 1.67
C ARG A 77 -10.19 15.20 0.87
N ALA A 78 -10.53 14.04 0.32
CA ALA A 78 -11.77 13.85 -0.42
C ALA A 78 -13.00 14.08 0.46
N GLU A 79 -13.01 13.49 1.67
CA GLU A 79 -14.09 13.67 2.66
C GLU A 79 -14.25 15.16 3.02
N LEU A 80 -13.17 15.85 3.36
CA LEU A 80 -13.21 17.29 3.67
C LEU A 80 -13.70 18.14 2.49
N LEU A 81 -13.22 17.85 1.27
CA LEU A 81 -13.65 18.58 0.08
C LEU A 81 -15.15 18.38 -0.20
N LEU A 82 -15.68 17.18 -0.01
CA LEU A 82 -17.10 16.92 -0.14
C LEU A 82 -17.93 17.70 0.87
N GLU A 83 -17.47 17.80 2.12
CA GLU A 83 -18.12 18.65 3.13
C GLU A 83 -18.12 20.12 2.71
N GLN A 84 -16.99 20.64 2.22
CA GLN A 84 -16.88 22.03 1.75
C GLN A 84 -17.79 22.31 0.55
N LEU A 85 -17.80 21.41 -0.44
CA LEU A 85 -18.64 21.49 -1.62
C LEU A 85 -20.12 21.47 -1.23
N THR A 86 -20.51 20.54 -0.34
CA THR A 86 -21.89 20.42 0.14
C THR A 86 -22.32 21.67 0.91
N PHE A 87 -21.43 22.21 1.75
CA PHE A 87 -21.71 23.41 2.53
C PHE A 87 -21.89 24.64 1.63
N LYS A 88 -21.04 24.80 0.60
CA LYS A 88 -21.06 25.98 -0.27
C LYS A 88 -22.11 25.92 -1.37
N PHE A 89 -22.32 24.75 -1.97
CA PHE A 89 -23.15 24.59 -3.16
C PHE A 89 -24.45 23.79 -2.92
N GLY A 90 -24.64 23.24 -1.72
CA GLY A 90 -25.78 22.39 -1.39
C GLY A 90 -25.57 20.91 -1.80
N PRO A 91 -26.64 20.10 -1.85
CA PRO A 91 -26.54 18.68 -2.18
C PRO A 91 -25.77 18.42 -3.49
N LEU A 92 -24.84 17.48 -3.46
CA LEU A 92 -23.99 17.15 -4.60
C LEU A 92 -24.60 16.04 -5.46
N ALA A 93 -24.36 16.10 -6.76
CA ALA A 93 -24.68 15.02 -7.66
C ALA A 93 -23.74 13.81 -7.41
N ALA A 94 -24.23 12.59 -7.63
CA ALA A 94 -23.48 11.37 -7.34
C ALA A 94 -22.17 11.29 -8.14
N GLU A 95 -22.15 11.85 -9.34
CA GLU A 95 -20.98 11.91 -10.22
C GLU A 95 -19.86 12.75 -9.61
N VAL A 96 -20.20 13.85 -8.94
CA VAL A 96 -19.25 14.70 -8.22
C VAL A 96 -18.67 13.94 -7.03
N GLU A 97 -19.51 13.24 -6.27
CA GLU A 97 -19.02 12.44 -5.14
C GLU A 97 -18.04 11.35 -5.57
N VAL A 98 -18.35 10.64 -6.65
CA VAL A 98 -17.47 9.60 -7.21
C VAL A 98 -16.17 10.21 -7.71
N ALA A 99 -16.23 11.33 -8.43
CA ALA A 99 -15.05 12.02 -8.94
C ALA A 99 -14.12 12.49 -7.81
N VAL A 100 -14.67 13.02 -6.71
CA VAL A 100 -13.88 13.46 -5.56
C VAL A 100 -13.28 12.27 -4.80
N ARG A 101 -14.06 11.22 -4.52
CA ARG A 101 -13.52 10.03 -3.79
C ARG A 101 -12.46 9.27 -4.59
N GLY A 102 -12.54 9.30 -5.92
CA GLY A 102 -11.57 8.65 -6.81
C GLY A 102 -10.35 9.50 -7.18
N ALA A 103 -10.30 10.77 -6.77
CA ALA A 103 -9.21 11.67 -7.14
C ALA A 103 -7.97 11.46 -6.27
N GLU A 104 -6.80 11.64 -6.89
CA GLU A 104 -5.52 11.63 -6.18
C GLU A 104 -5.33 12.87 -5.29
N ALA A 105 -4.53 12.74 -4.24
CA ALA A 105 -4.31 13.76 -3.22
C ALA A 105 -3.87 15.12 -3.78
N ALA A 106 -3.12 15.15 -4.89
CA ALA A 106 -2.68 16.37 -5.56
C ALA A 106 -3.85 17.12 -6.22
N ARG A 107 -4.74 16.39 -6.90
CA ARG A 107 -5.92 16.97 -7.56
C ARG A 107 -6.92 17.49 -6.55
N LEU A 108 -7.15 16.74 -5.47
CA LEU A 108 -7.96 17.16 -4.33
C LEU A 108 -7.47 18.47 -3.71
N ARG A 109 -6.15 18.66 -3.59
CA ARG A 109 -5.56 19.90 -3.06
C ARG A 109 -5.87 21.11 -3.96
N VAL A 110 -5.82 20.94 -5.28
CA VAL A 110 -6.17 22.01 -6.23
C VAL A 110 -7.65 22.37 -6.10
N TRP A 111 -8.53 21.36 -6.06
CA TRP A 111 -9.96 21.56 -5.92
C TRP A 111 -10.32 22.20 -4.57
N ALA A 112 -9.68 21.80 -3.47
CA ALA A 112 -9.87 22.41 -2.16
C ALA A 112 -9.51 23.90 -2.14
N ALA A 113 -8.45 24.31 -2.85
CA ALA A 113 -8.13 25.74 -2.99
C ALA A 113 -9.17 26.48 -3.84
N ARG A 114 -9.60 25.89 -4.96
CA ARG A 114 -10.60 26.49 -5.85
C ARG A 114 -11.99 26.62 -5.22
N VAL A 115 -12.36 25.68 -4.33
CA VAL A 115 -13.64 25.73 -3.61
C VAL A 115 -13.82 27.03 -2.86
N LEU A 116 -12.72 27.64 -2.38
CA LEU A 116 -12.76 28.87 -1.59
C LEU A 116 -13.23 30.07 -2.42
N THR A 117 -12.92 30.11 -3.71
CA THR A 117 -13.17 31.27 -4.58
C THR A 117 -14.19 31.03 -5.68
N ALA A 118 -14.48 29.77 -6.04
CA ALA A 118 -15.39 29.45 -7.12
C ALA A 118 -16.85 29.86 -6.81
N ASP A 119 -17.52 30.55 -7.73
CA ASP A 119 -18.94 30.92 -7.59
C ASP A 119 -19.90 29.80 -8.01
N ARG A 120 -19.40 28.79 -8.73
CA ARG A 120 -20.16 27.65 -9.23
C ARG A 120 -19.34 26.37 -9.07
N ILE A 121 -20.04 25.26 -8.85
CA ILE A 121 -19.43 23.95 -8.59
C ILE A 121 -18.50 23.51 -9.72
N ASP A 122 -18.88 23.72 -10.98
CA ASP A 122 -18.08 23.29 -12.15
C ASP A 122 -16.70 23.97 -12.18
N ALA A 123 -16.61 25.24 -11.74
CA ALA A 123 -15.35 25.99 -11.73
C ALA A 123 -14.33 25.45 -10.71
N VAL A 124 -14.76 24.58 -9.78
CA VAL A 124 -13.85 23.86 -8.89
C VAL A 124 -13.06 22.81 -9.67
N PHE A 125 -13.70 22.17 -10.65
CA PHE A 125 -13.21 20.99 -11.35
C PHE A 125 -12.47 21.30 -12.66
N GLU A 126 -12.62 22.52 -13.21
CA GLU A 126 -11.84 23.10 -14.32
C GLU A 126 -10.38 23.39 -13.92
#